data_AF-A0A962AGF6-F1
#
_entry.id   AF-A0A962AGF6-F1
#
_cell.length_a   1.000
_cell.length_b   1.000
_cell.length_c   1.000
_cell.angle_alpha   90.00
_cell.angle_beta   90.00
_cell.angle_gamma   90.00
#
_symmetry.space_group_name_H-M   'P 1'
#
loop_
_entity.id
_entity.type
_entity.pdbx_description
1 polymer ?
#
loop_
_entity_poly.entity_id
_entity_poly.type
_entity_poly.pdbx_seq_one_letter_code
_entity_poly.pdbx_strand_id
1 'polypeptide(L)'
;HEQIVTTLPKAKDLRPVVEKLITLAKKGGLANRRLAIARLRDETLVAKMFDTLAPRYADRAGGYCRILKAGFRYGDNAPLAVIELVDRDPAAKGADSGPVVTDEDEGDEAAPKKTARKSPAKKAGAPKSAKGGAKAKGQTTAKASAPRRTASGG
;
A
#
# COMPACT_ATOMS: atom_id res chain seq x y z
N HIS A 1 4.61 -8.48 -0.51
CA HIS A 1 5.15 -7.32 0.23
C HIS A 1 6.54 -6.95 -0.32
N GLU A 2 6.88 -5.65 -0.45
CA GLU A 2 8.20 -5.14 -0.94
C GLU A 2 8.88 -4.15 0.03
N GLN A 3 8.39 -4.10 1.28
CA GLN A 3 8.84 -3.22 2.36
C GLN A 3 8.69 -3.94 3.69
N ILE A 4 9.66 -3.77 4.60
CA ILE A 4 9.62 -4.34 5.95
C ILE A 4 10.19 -3.31 6.94
N VAL A 5 9.53 -3.16 8.09
CA VAL A 5 10.07 -2.40 9.23
C VAL A 5 10.77 -3.38 10.17
N THR A 6 12.03 -3.13 10.50
CA THR A 6 12.83 -3.98 11.39
C THR A 6 13.85 -3.15 12.16
N THR A 7 14.73 -3.76 12.94
CA THR A 7 15.82 -3.01 13.59
C THR A 7 16.89 -2.60 12.58
N LEU A 8 17.53 -1.47 12.84
CA LEU A 8 18.59 -0.93 11.98
C LEU A 8 19.74 -1.92 11.71
N PRO A 9 20.25 -2.69 12.70
CA PRO A 9 21.26 -3.71 12.44
C PRO A 9 20.75 -4.79 11.49
N LYS A 10 19.55 -5.33 11.74
CA LYS A 10 18.93 -6.35 10.87
C LYS A 10 18.74 -5.85 9.45
N ALA A 11 18.29 -4.60 9.26
CA ALA A 11 18.14 -4.01 7.93
C ALA A 11 19.49 -3.92 7.18
N LYS A 12 20.57 -3.54 7.88
CA LYS A 12 21.92 -3.48 7.30
C LYS A 12 22.43 -4.87 6.89
N ASP A 13 22.19 -5.88 7.72
CA ASP A 13 22.63 -7.25 7.46
C ASP A 13 21.85 -7.92 6.30
N LEU A 14 20.57 -7.57 6.14
CA LEU A 14 19.73 -8.09 5.06
C LEU A 14 20.16 -7.58 3.68
N ARG A 15 20.64 -6.33 3.60
CA ARG A 15 21.00 -5.68 2.33
C ARG A 15 21.92 -6.50 1.43
N PRO A 16 23.11 -6.98 1.86
CA PRO A 16 24.00 -7.76 0.99
C PRO A 16 23.40 -9.10 0.54
N VAL A 17 22.50 -9.69 1.33
CA VAL A 17 21.82 -10.94 0.98
C VAL A 17 20.83 -10.69 -0.15
N VAL A 18 19.96 -9.69 -0.01
CA VAL A 18 18.94 -9.34 -0.99
C VAL A 18 19.58 -8.84 -2.30
N GLU A 19 20.61 -8.00 -2.22
CA GLU A 19 21.30 -7.50 -3.42
C GLU A 19 21.91 -8.64 -4.26
N LYS A 20 22.50 -9.65 -3.62
CA LYS A 20 23.03 -10.84 -4.31
C LYS A 20 21.93 -11.67 -4.96
N LEU A 21 20.78 -11.82 -4.30
CA LEU A 21 19.65 -12.55 -4.85
C LEU A 21 19.08 -11.86 -6.09
N ILE A 22 18.84 -10.55 -6.04
CA ILE A 22 18.36 -9.78 -7.21
C ILE A 22 19.37 -9.85 -8.36
N THR A 23 20.67 -9.79 -8.04
CA THR A 23 21.73 -9.95 -9.04
C THR A 23 21.70 -11.34 -9.70
N LEU A 24 21.41 -12.41 -8.94
CA LEU A 24 21.22 -13.75 -9.49
C LEU A 24 19.99 -13.83 -10.40
N ALA A 25 18.87 -13.21 -10.02
CA ALA A 25 17.67 -13.17 -10.85
C ALA A 25 17.91 -12.42 -12.17
N LYS A 26 18.60 -11.28 -12.13
CA LYS A 26 18.96 -10.49 -13.31
C LYS A 26 19.86 -11.26 -14.29
N LYS A 27 20.76 -12.12 -13.79
CA LYS A 27 21.56 -13.01 -14.65
C LYS A 27 20.74 -14.09 -15.36
N GLY A 28 19.57 -14.45 -14.80
CA GLY A 28 18.66 -15.42 -15.40
C GLY A 28 19.20 -16.86 -15.43
N GLY A 29 18.49 -17.74 -16.13
CA GLY A 29 18.89 -19.13 -16.35
C GLY A 29 18.42 -20.13 -15.27
N LEU A 30 18.31 -21.41 -15.67
CA LEU A 30 17.79 -22.49 -14.83
C LEU A 30 18.67 -22.76 -13.61
N ALA A 31 20.00 -22.72 -13.77
CA ALA A 31 20.93 -22.94 -12.67
C ALA A 31 20.80 -21.88 -11.56
N ASN A 32 20.68 -20.61 -11.93
CA ASN A 32 20.50 -19.52 -10.97
C ASN A 32 19.13 -19.59 -10.29
N ARG A 33 18.08 -19.99 -11.02
CA ARG A 33 16.74 -20.21 -10.44
C ARG A 33 16.78 -21.32 -9.38
N ARG A 34 17.43 -22.46 -9.67
CA ARG A 34 17.65 -23.55 -8.70
C ARG A 34 18.45 -23.09 -7.48
N LEU A 35 19.51 -22.30 -7.69
CA LEU A 35 20.31 -21.75 -6.59
C LEU A 35 19.51 -20.78 -5.72
N ALA A 36 18.65 -19.96 -6.32
CA ALA A 36 17.76 -19.06 -5.58
C ALA A 36 16.74 -19.85 -4.74
N ILE A 37 16.13 -20.91 -5.29
CA ILE A 37 15.22 -21.80 -4.57
C ILE A 37 15.93 -22.46 -3.38
N ALA A 38 17.16 -22.95 -3.56
CA ALA A 38 17.92 -23.56 -2.47
C ALA A 38 18.19 -22.59 -1.30
N ARG A 39 18.32 -21.28 -1.58
CA ARG A 39 18.56 -20.26 -0.56
C ARG A 39 17.28 -19.74 0.10
N LEU A 40 16.24 -19.50 -0.70
CA LEU A 40 15.01 -18.87 -0.24
C LEU A 40 13.98 -19.89 0.26
N ARG A 41 14.07 -21.13 -0.23
CA ARG A 41 13.16 -22.26 0.06
C ARG A 41 11.68 -21.98 -0.26
N ASP A 42 11.42 -20.97 -1.10
CA ASP A 42 10.09 -20.55 -1.52
C ASP A 42 10.09 -20.28 -3.02
N GLU A 43 9.33 -21.08 -3.77
CA GLU A 43 9.23 -21.00 -5.22
C GLU A 43 8.43 -19.79 -5.69
N THR A 44 7.44 -19.35 -4.92
CA THR A 44 6.56 -18.22 -5.28
C THR A 44 7.32 -16.91 -5.27
N LEU A 45 8.16 -16.71 -4.25
CA LEU A 45 9.04 -15.55 -4.15
C LEU A 45 10.13 -15.56 -5.21
N VAL A 46 10.69 -16.74 -5.53
CA VAL A 46 11.67 -16.86 -6.61
C VAL A 46 11.03 -16.53 -7.95
N ALA A 47 9.83 -17.03 -8.25
CA ALA A 47 9.10 -16.66 -9.46
C ALA A 47 8.93 -15.14 -9.56
N LYS A 48 8.44 -14.49 -8.49
CA LYS A 48 8.31 -13.03 -8.45
C LYS A 48 9.64 -12.31 -8.71
N MET A 49 10.74 -12.82 -8.16
CA MET A 49 12.08 -12.22 -8.31
C MET A 49 12.59 -12.27 -9.75
N PHE A 50 12.38 -13.37 -10.47
CA PHE A 50 12.80 -13.52 -11.86
C PHE A 50 11.84 -12.87 -12.85
N ASP A 51 10.54 -12.90 -12.57
CA ASP A 51 9.53 -12.48 -13.54
C ASP A 51 9.21 -10.98 -13.40
N THR A 52 9.35 -10.41 -12.20
CA THR A 52 8.99 -9.00 -11.91
C THR A 52 10.19 -8.13 -11.57
N LEU A 53 11.08 -8.59 -10.68
CA LEU A 53 12.19 -7.77 -10.20
C LEU A 53 13.39 -7.74 -11.15
N ALA A 54 13.68 -8.85 -11.83
CA ALA A 54 14.79 -8.90 -12.79
C ALA A 54 14.59 -7.93 -13.98
N PRO A 55 13.40 -7.86 -14.63
CA PRO A 55 13.15 -6.85 -15.65
C PRO A 55 13.19 -5.42 -15.11
N ARG A 56 12.62 -5.19 -13.91
CA ARG A 56 12.60 -3.87 -13.26
C ARG A 56 14.01 -3.29 -13.05
N TYR A 57 14.98 -4.14 -12.71
CA TYR A 57 16.35 -3.71 -12.41
C TYR A 57 17.36 -4.05 -13.51
N ALA A 58 16.91 -4.37 -14.73
CA ALA A 58 17.78 -4.74 -15.84
C ALA A 58 18.90 -3.72 -16.07
N ASP A 59 18.56 -2.43 -16.09
CA ASP A 59 19.51 -1.34 -16.35
C ASP A 59 20.27 -0.84 -15.10
N ARG A 60 19.85 -1.28 -13.91
CA ARG A 60 20.44 -0.81 -12.64
C ARG A 60 21.65 -1.65 -12.25
N ALA A 61 22.79 -1.00 -12.03
CA ALA A 61 24.04 -1.63 -11.59
C ALA A 61 24.19 -1.59 -10.05
N GLY A 62 23.28 -2.27 -9.34
CA GLY A 62 23.31 -2.39 -7.88
C GLY A 62 22.48 -1.34 -7.13
N GLY A 63 22.48 -1.44 -5.79
CA GLY A 63 21.68 -0.55 -4.94
C GLY A 63 20.17 -0.76 -5.10
N TYR A 64 19.71 -2.01 -5.06
CA TYR A 64 18.30 -2.37 -5.25
C TYR A 64 17.44 -2.16 -3.99
N CYS A 65 18.08 -1.99 -2.83
CA CYS A 65 17.41 -1.76 -1.55
C CYS A 65 17.75 -0.36 -1.01
N ARG A 66 16.77 0.26 -0.34
CA ARG A 66 16.92 1.50 0.43
C ARG A 66 16.61 1.22 1.89
N ILE A 67 17.41 1.81 2.79
CA ILE A 67 17.20 1.76 4.24
C ILE A 67 16.89 3.18 4.73
N LEU A 68 15.74 3.35 5.37
CA LEU A 68 15.28 4.60 5.97
C LEU A 68 15.22 4.42 7.48
N LYS A 69 15.78 5.33 8.27
CA LYS A 69 15.66 5.27 9.74
C LYS A 69 14.22 5.59 10.15
N ALA A 70 13.69 4.84 11.12
CA ALA A 70 12.29 4.88 11.53
C ALA A 70 12.11 5.18 13.02
N GLY A 71 13.09 5.85 13.64
CA GLY A 71 13.07 6.15 15.08
C GLY A 71 13.52 4.97 15.95
N PHE A 72 12.94 4.87 17.14
CA PHE A 72 13.26 3.84 18.14
C PHE A 72 12.00 3.09 18.54
N ARG A 73 12.15 1.81 18.85
CA ARG A 73 11.06 0.99 19.34
C ARG A 73 10.75 1.31 20.80
N TYR A 74 9.46 1.33 21.13
CA TYR A 74 8.98 1.49 22.49
C TYR A 74 9.43 0.32 23.39
N GLY A 75 9.81 0.62 24.63
CA GLY A 75 10.21 -0.36 25.64
C GLY A 75 11.70 -0.75 25.65
N ASP A 76 12.29 -1.09 24.50
CA ASP A 76 13.71 -1.52 24.41
C ASP A 76 14.66 -0.46 23.81
N ASN A 77 14.12 0.68 23.36
CA ASN A 77 14.84 1.76 22.67
C ASN A 77 15.70 1.24 21.50
N ALA A 78 15.29 0.14 20.85
CA ALA A 78 16.04 -0.41 19.72
C ALA A 78 15.85 0.49 18.49
N PRO A 79 16.92 0.87 17.77
CA PRO A 79 16.80 1.70 16.57
C PRO A 79 16.07 0.93 15.48
N LEU A 80 14.99 1.50 14.96
CA LEU A 80 14.20 0.94 13.87
C LEU A 80 14.63 1.53 12.52
N ALA A 81 14.43 0.74 11.48
CA ALA A 81 14.61 1.13 10.10
C ALA A 81 13.63 0.40 9.20
N VAL A 82 13.20 1.10 8.15
CA VAL A 82 12.44 0.52 7.06
C VAL A 82 13.40 0.14 5.94
N ILE A 83 13.37 -1.12 5.53
CA ILE A 83 14.07 -1.60 4.33
C ILE A 83 13.07 -1.80 3.20
N GLU A 84 13.38 -1.26 2.03
CA GLU A 84 12.50 -1.29 0.86
C GLU A 84 13.24 -1.55 -0.45
N LEU A 85 12.54 -2.15 -1.40
CA LEU A 85 12.97 -2.21 -2.79
C LEU A 85 12.81 -0.85 -3.49
N VAL A 86 13.81 -0.47 -4.27
CA VAL A 86 13.86 0.79 -5.03
C VAL A 86 12.92 0.71 -6.25
N ASP A 87 12.41 1.84 -6.74
CA ASP A 87 11.50 1.90 -7.90
C ASP A 87 10.21 1.07 -7.75
N ARG A 88 9.77 0.84 -6.50
CA ARG A 88 8.46 0.23 -6.23
C ARG A 88 7.33 1.19 -6.60
N ASP A 89 6.17 0.64 -6.91
CA ASP A 89 4.95 1.41 -7.10
C ASP A 89 4.54 2.08 -5.76
N PRO A 90 4.44 3.42 -5.70
CA PRO A 90 4.01 4.13 -4.49
C PRO A 90 2.55 3.82 -4.09
N ALA A 91 1.71 3.32 -5.00
CA ALA A 91 0.34 2.90 -4.70
C ALA A 91 0.28 1.59 -3.89
N ALA A 92 1.37 0.82 -3.83
CA ALA A 92 1.48 -0.41 -3.03
C ALA A 92 1.87 -0.16 -1.55
N LYS A 93 1.88 1.10 -1.08
CA LYS A 93 2.12 1.42 0.32
C LYS A 93 1.03 0.79 1.21
N GLY A 94 1.43 -0.04 2.16
CA GLY A 94 0.53 -0.50 3.24
C GLY A 94 -0.49 -1.60 2.88
N ALA A 95 -0.60 -2.02 1.61
CA ALA A 95 -1.53 -3.10 1.20
C ALA A 95 -1.24 -4.47 1.83
N ASP A 96 -0.05 -4.58 2.42
CA ASP A 96 0.72 -5.80 2.52
C ASP A 96 1.57 -5.78 3.82
N SER A 97 1.48 -4.70 4.62
CA SER A 97 2.15 -4.63 5.92
C SER A 97 1.12 -5.00 6.97
N GLY A 98 1.40 -6.01 7.80
CA GLY A 98 0.59 -6.33 8.97
C GLY A 98 0.39 -5.09 9.88
N PRO A 99 -0.50 -5.19 10.89
CA PRO A 99 -1.08 -4.02 11.56
C PRO A 99 -0.01 -3.05 12.02
N VAL A 100 -0.11 -1.82 11.52
CA VAL A 100 0.61 -0.67 12.06
C VAL A 100 -0.07 -0.38 13.39
N VAL A 101 0.57 -0.73 14.51
CA VAL A 101 0.16 -0.23 15.81
C VAL A 101 0.53 1.25 15.79
N THR A 102 -0.44 2.11 15.54
CA THR A 102 -0.32 3.54 15.72
C THR A 102 -0.44 3.83 17.21
N ASP A 103 0.38 4.74 17.73
CA ASP A 103 0.35 5.18 19.14
C ASP A 103 -0.99 5.85 19.54
N GLU A 104 -1.96 5.93 18.62
CA GLU A 104 -3.32 6.44 18.84
C GLU A 104 -4.30 5.38 19.39
N ASP A 105 -3.93 4.09 19.39
CA ASP A 105 -4.84 3.00 19.78
C ASP A 105 -4.75 2.57 21.28
N GLU A 106 -3.84 3.15 22.07
CA GLU A 106 -3.71 2.87 23.53
C GLU A 106 -4.34 3.95 24.43
N GLY A 107 -5.40 4.62 23.95
CA GLY A 107 -5.94 5.82 24.59
C GLY A 107 -7.34 5.75 25.20
N ASP A 108 -8.15 4.70 25.00
CA ASP A 108 -9.50 4.68 25.56
C ASP A 108 -10.06 3.25 25.77
N GLU A 109 -9.55 2.53 26.77
CA GLU A 109 -10.41 1.54 27.42
C GLU A 109 -10.13 1.42 28.93
N ALA A 110 -10.63 2.39 29.68
CA ALA A 110 -10.82 2.25 31.13
C ALA A 110 -12.03 3.06 31.63
N ALA A 111 -13.25 2.52 31.50
CA ALA A 111 -14.34 2.67 32.48
C ALA A 111 -15.60 1.88 32.10
N PRO A 112 -16.02 0.85 32.87
CA PRO A 112 -17.40 0.35 32.78
C PRO A 112 -18.33 1.33 33.52
N LYS A 113 -19.13 2.10 32.77
CA LYS A 113 -20.21 2.94 33.31
C LYS A 113 -21.40 2.07 33.73
N LYS A 114 -21.85 2.33 34.96
CA LYS A 114 -23.07 1.77 35.59
C LYS A 114 -24.31 2.02 34.75
N THR A 115 -25.20 1.05 34.85
CA THR A 115 -26.50 0.89 34.20
C THR A 115 -27.51 1.99 34.52
N ALA A 116 -28.36 2.23 33.52
CA ALA A 116 -29.44 3.21 33.45
C ALA A 116 -30.48 3.13 34.58
N ARG A 117 -31.10 4.28 34.89
CA ARG A 117 -32.57 4.44 34.80
C ARG A 117 -33.04 5.88 35.05
N LYS A 118 -34.00 6.27 34.18
CA LYS A 118 -35.23 7.06 34.43
C LYS A 118 -35.26 8.52 33.90
N SER A 119 -35.96 8.67 32.78
CA SER A 119 -36.64 9.90 32.32
C SER A 119 -37.79 10.29 33.29
N PRO A 120 -38.32 11.55 33.30
CA PRO A 120 -39.22 11.99 32.22
C PRO A 120 -39.28 13.51 31.87
N ALA A 121 -39.73 13.74 30.63
CA ALA A 121 -40.44 14.87 30.00
C ALA A 121 -40.75 16.21 30.73
N LYS A 122 -40.62 17.35 30.02
CA LYS A 122 -41.76 18.23 29.61
C LYS A 122 -41.38 19.38 28.62
N LYS A 123 -42.40 19.72 27.83
CA LYS A 123 -42.66 20.74 26.77
C LYS A 123 -42.09 22.16 26.90
N ALA A 124 -41.84 22.82 25.75
CA ALA A 124 -42.62 23.91 25.11
C ALA A 124 -41.81 24.51 23.93
N GLY A 125 -42.30 24.56 22.68
CA GLY A 125 -43.06 25.67 22.06
C GLY A 125 -42.09 26.72 21.46
N ALA A 126 -42.17 27.26 20.24
CA ALA A 126 -43.15 27.31 19.17
C ALA A 126 -42.43 27.80 17.87
N PRO A 127 -43.11 27.80 16.69
CA PRO A 127 -42.50 27.78 15.35
C PRO A 127 -42.70 29.10 14.55
N LYS A 128 -42.13 29.18 13.33
CA LYS A 128 -42.77 29.62 12.04
C LYS A 128 -41.71 30.10 11.02
N SER A 129 -41.62 29.44 9.86
CA SER A 129 -42.14 29.87 8.52
C SER A 129 -41.33 31.03 7.92
N ALA A 130 -40.96 31.07 6.64
CA ALA A 130 -41.73 30.74 5.44
C ALA A 130 -40.74 30.67 4.25
N LYS A 131 -40.93 29.77 3.28
CA LYS A 131 -41.56 30.04 1.96
C LYS A 131 -40.63 30.88 1.05
N GLY A 132 -40.23 30.43 -0.13
CA GLY A 132 -40.66 29.30 -0.93
C GLY A 132 -40.36 29.58 -2.40
N GLY A 133 -40.45 28.52 -3.19
CA GLY A 133 -40.66 28.56 -4.63
C GLY A 133 -39.40 28.69 -5.48
N ALA A 134 -39.30 28.09 -6.66
CA ALA A 134 -40.14 27.10 -7.32
C ALA A 134 -39.52 26.92 -8.72
N LYS A 135 -39.37 25.65 -9.15
CA LYS A 135 -39.67 25.11 -10.50
C LYS A 135 -38.97 25.77 -11.73
N ALA A 136 -38.67 25.12 -12.85
CA ALA A 136 -39.10 23.88 -13.46
C ALA A 136 -38.07 23.55 -14.58
N LYS A 137 -37.76 22.28 -14.83
CA LYS A 137 -38.21 21.45 -15.99
C LYS A 137 -37.61 21.76 -17.36
N GLY A 138 -37.19 20.67 -18.01
CA GLY A 138 -36.98 20.51 -19.46
C GLY A 138 -35.74 19.63 -19.70
N GLN A 139 -35.80 18.30 -19.88
CA GLN A 139 -36.27 17.55 -21.07
C GLN A 139 -35.71 18.17 -22.37
N THR A 140 -35.05 17.48 -23.31
CA THR A 140 -35.26 16.13 -23.86
C THR A 140 -34.23 15.86 -24.99
N THR A 141 -34.09 14.58 -25.38
CA THR A 141 -33.84 14.02 -26.75
C THR A 141 -32.49 14.29 -27.44
N ALA A 142 -31.65 13.31 -27.79
CA ALA A 142 -31.77 12.14 -28.69
C ALA A 142 -31.33 12.41 -30.16
N LYS A 143 -30.67 11.39 -30.74
CA LYS A 143 -30.26 11.17 -32.17
C LYS A 143 -29.06 11.99 -32.68
N ALA A 144 -28.26 11.58 -33.65
CA ALA A 144 -27.92 10.31 -34.33
C ALA A 144 -26.94 10.69 -35.48
N SER A 145 -26.34 9.66 -36.12
CA SER A 145 -25.65 9.67 -37.43
C SER A 145 -24.16 10.03 -37.41
N ALA A 146 -23.27 9.47 -38.23
CA ALA A 146 -23.12 8.23 -39.01
C ALA A 146 -21.70 8.31 -39.64
N PRO A 147 -21.04 7.20 -40.02
CA PRO A 147 -19.70 7.22 -40.61
C PRO A 147 -19.72 7.24 -42.16
N ARG A 148 -18.66 7.78 -42.80
CA ARG A 148 -18.17 7.58 -44.19
C ARG A 148 -17.00 8.60 -44.40
N ARG A 149 -15.92 8.42 -45.19
CA ARG A 149 -15.62 7.57 -46.35
C ARG A 149 -14.12 7.72 -46.75
N THR A 150 -13.49 6.60 -47.13
CA THR A 150 -12.57 6.32 -48.27
C THR A 150 -11.73 7.41 -48.97
N ALA A 151 -10.43 7.11 -49.17
CA ALA A 151 -9.62 7.24 -50.41
C ALA A 151 -8.22 6.61 -50.12
N SER A 152 -7.70 5.53 -50.73
CA SER A 152 -7.23 5.30 -52.12
C SER A 152 -6.19 6.31 -52.64
N GLY A 153 -4.94 5.86 -52.82
CA GLY A 153 -3.99 6.41 -53.81
C GLY A 153 -2.58 6.74 -53.27
N GLY A 154 -1.56 6.03 -53.77
CA GLY A 154 -0.14 6.32 -53.56
C GLY A 154 0.73 5.09 -53.62
#